data_AF-A0A3D3P9N5-F1
#
_entry.id   AF-A0A3D3P9N5-F1
#
_cell.length_a   1.000
_cell.length_b   1.000
_cell.length_c   1.000
_cell.angle_alpha   90.00
_cell.angle_beta   90.00
_cell.angle_gamma   90.00
#
_symmetry.space_group_name_H-M   'P 1'
#
loop_
_entity.id
_entity.type
_entity.pdbx_description
1 polymer ?
#
loop_
_entity_poly.entity_id
_entity_poly.type
_entity_poly.pdbx_seq_one_letter_code
_entity_poly.pdbx_strand_id
1 'polypeptide(L)'
;MKKILTPLFAISIVGMAYSAPDTARLANGKDLYNGAGSCVACHMADGKGQPGSVPPLAGSDWLDNSDRTIAIVLRGMAGPVKVNGERYYSAMPPQLLFDDEKIADMITYVNHAWGNKGAAVTAPQVAKARKALPEAVYTPQTLLKAFPFDKKKGRQNGTYTPDFDDTLMVITEPVVYRTFMPGASPAAFAVALPGNHYYCWDAGECR
;
A
#
# COMPACT_ATOMS: atom_id res chain seq x y z
N MET A 1 32.75 -6.38 61.66
CA MET A 1 31.72 -7.13 60.89
C MET A 1 30.72 -6.12 60.31
N LYS A 2 30.86 -5.74 59.04
CA LYS A 2 29.90 -4.86 58.33
C LYS A 2 29.22 -5.69 57.24
N LYS A 3 27.91 -5.90 57.36
CA LYS A 3 27.08 -6.61 56.37
C LYS A 3 26.84 -5.65 55.19
N ILE A 4 27.30 -6.03 54.01
CA ILE A 4 27.00 -5.33 52.76
C ILE A 4 25.75 -5.99 52.18
N LEU A 5 24.64 -5.26 52.19
CA LEU A 5 23.37 -5.66 51.59
C LEU A 5 23.28 -5.00 50.22
N THR A 6 23.44 -5.78 49.14
CA THR A 6 23.18 -5.33 47.78
C THR A 6 21.69 -5.49 47.46
N PRO A 7 21.03 -4.49 46.85
CA PRO A 7 19.62 -4.62 46.47
C PRO A 7 19.52 -5.44 45.18
N LEU A 8 18.69 -6.48 45.20
CA LEU A 8 18.22 -7.14 43.98
C LEU A 8 17.33 -6.14 43.21
N PHE A 9 17.84 -5.59 42.12
CA PHE A 9 16.99 -4.98 41.10
C PHE A 9 16.31 -6.10 40.31
N ALA A 10 15.03 -6.33 40.61
CA ALA A 10 14.18 -7.15 39.76
C ALA A 10 13.97 -6.42 38.43
N ILE A 11 14.61 -6.91 37.36
CA ILE A 11 14.35 -6.47 36.00
C ILE A 11 13.00 -7.08 35.62
N SER A 12 11.93 -6.30 35.76
CA SER A 12 10.63 -6.65 35.19
C SER A 12 10.73 -6.59 33.67
N ILE A 13 10.88 -7.76 33.06
CA ILE A 13 10.78 -7.94 31.61
C ILE A 13 9.31 -7.74 31.26
N VAL A 14 8.93 -6.54 30.81
CA VAL A 14 7.65 -6.32 30.15
C VAL A 14 7.74 -6.97 28.77
N GLY A 15 7.43 -8.27 28.69
CA GLY A 15 7.20 -8.94 27.43
C GLY A 15 5.97 -8.33 26.78
N MET A 16 6.14 -7.64 25.65
CA MET A 16 5.03 -7.34 24.75
C MET A 16 4.49 -8.66 24.23
N ALA A 17 3.48 -9.20 24.92
CA ALA A 17 2.75 -10.37 24.49
C ALA A 17 2.04 -10.03 23.18
N TYR A 18 2.41 -10.74 22.11
CA TYR A 18 1.73 -10.69 20.83
C TYR A 18 0.45 -11.52 20.96
N SER A 19 -0.64 -10.92 21.43
CA SER A 19 -1.93 -11.58 21.50
C SER A 19 -2.58 -11.59 20.11
N ALA A 20 -3.12 -12.75 19.72
CA ALA A 20 -3.98 -12.84 18.56
C ALA A 20 -5.15 -11.85 18.71
N PRO A 21 -5.59 -11.17 17.64
CA PRO A 21 -6.69 -10.23 17.71
C PRO A 21 -7.98 -10.96 18.15
N ASP A 22 -8.82 -10.28 18.93
CA ASP A 22 -10.15 -10.79 19.28
C ASP A 22 -10.97 -11.07 18.01
N THR A 23 -11.63 -12.22 17.98
CA THR A 23 -12.57 -12.65 16.94
C THR A 23 -13.62 -11.60 16.58
N ALA A 24 -14.15 -10.87 17.57
CA ALA A 24 -15.13 -9.80 17.33
C ALA A 24 -14.53 -8.67 16.50
N ARG A 25 -13.25 -8.32 16.76
CA ARG A 25 -12.53 -7.29 16.01
C ARG A 25 -12.24 -7.71 14.59
N LEU A 26 -11.88 -8.98 14.36
CA LEU A 26 -11.70 -9.52 13.01
C LEU A 26 -13.01 -9.50 12.21
N ALA A 27 -14.14 -9.81 12.84
CA ALA A 27 -15.45 -9.73 12.21
C ALA A 27 -15.79 -8.28 11.83
N ASN A 28 -15.62 -7.32 12.76
CA ASN A 28 -15.86 -5.90 12.47
C ASN A 28 -14.94 -5.38 11.36
N GLY A 29 -13.65 -5.69 11.41
CA GLY A 29 -12.69 -5.33 10.37
C GLY A 29 -13.04 -5.90 9.00
N LYS A 30 -13.59 -7.13 8.96
CA LYS A 30 -14.10 -7.75 7.73
C LYS A 30 -15.31 -6.99 7.17
N ASP A 31 -16.27 -6.62 8.01
CA ASP A 31 -17.46 -5.90 7.57
C ASP A 31 -17.10 -4.50 7.05
N LEU A 32 -16.20 -3.80 7.73
CA LEU A 32 -15.66 -2.52 7.29
C LEU A 32 -14.89 -2.63 5.97
N TYR A 33 -14.06 -3.67 5.80
CA TYR A 33 -13.35 -3.94 4.56
C TYR A 33 -14.32 -4.12 3.37
N ASN A 34 -15.41 -4.86 3.60
CA ASN A 34 -16.43 -5.15 2.60
C ASN A 34 -17.49 -4.03 2.43
N GLY A 35 -17.38 -2.95 3.19
CA GLY A 35 -18.28 -1.80 3.11
C GLY A 35 -18.21 -1.08 1.76
N ALA A 36 -19.31 -0.41 1.41
CA ALA A 36 -19.39 0.39 0.18
C ALA A 36 -18.34 1.51 0.19
N GLY A 37 -17.56 1.62 -0.89
CA GLY A 37 -16.50 2.62 -1.01
C GLY A 37 -15.26 2.37 -0.12
N SER A 38 -15.15 1.18 0.48
CA SER A 38 -14.00 0.76 1.29
C SER A 38 -12.98 -0.04 0.46
N CYS A 39 -12.10 -0.77 1.13
CA CYS A 39 -10.98 -1.52 0.56
C CYS A 39 -11.42 -2.54 -0.51
N VAL A 40 -12.58 -3.19 -0.34
CA VAL A 40 -13.08 -4.23 -1.27
C VAL A 40 -13.30 -3.70 -2.68
N ALA A 41 -13.60 -2.41 -2.84
CA ALA A 41 -13.90 -1.82 -4.14
C ALA A 41 -12.73 -1.91 -5.13
N CYS A 42 -11.50 -1.98 -4.61
CA CYS A 42 -10.29 -2.11 -5.42
C CYS A 42 -9.59 -3.46 -5.17
N HIS A 43 -9.42 -3.85 -3.90
CA HIS A 43 -8.63 -5.03 -3.54
C HIS A 43 -9.41 -6.35 -3.61
N MET A 44 -10.70 -6.30 -3.96
CA MET A 44 -11.60 -7.43 -4.14
C MET A 44 -11.87 -8.21 -2.83
N ALA A 45 -12.92 -9.05 -2.83
CA ALA A 45 -13.32 -9.79 -1.64
C ALA A 45 -12.29 -10.87 -1.22
N ASP A 46 -11.54 -11.40 -2.17
CA ASP A 46 -10.48 -12.39 -1.93
C ASP A 46 -9.09 -11.75 -1.73
N GLY A 47 -9.02 -10.41 -1.70
CA GLY A 47 -7.79 -9.67 -1.45
C GLY A 47 -6.76 -9.77 -2.57
N LYS A 48 -7.09 -10.34 -3.73
CA LYS A 48 -6.13 -10.50 -4.84
C LYS A 48 -5.98 -9.26 -5.70
N GLY A 49 -6.84 -8.26 -5.51
CA GLY A 49 -6.87 -7.08 -6.37
C GLY A 49 -7.17 -7.44 -7.82
N GLN A 50 -6.66 -6.62 -8.73
CA GLN A 50 -6.80 -6.77 -10.17
C GLN A 50 -5.39 -6.81 -10.78
N PRO A 51 -4.95 -7.95 -11.36
CA PRO A 51 -3.62 -8.06 -11.96
C PRO A 51 -3.31 -6.91 -12.91
N GLY A 52 -2.13 -6.29 -12.74
CA GLY A 52 -1.67 -5.15 -13.54
C GLY A 52 -2.27 -3.78 -13.17
N SER A 53 -3.27 -3.70 -12.30
CA SER A 53 -3.93 -2.43 -11.95
C SER A 53 -4.01 -2.17 -10.43
N VAL A 54 -4.45 -3.16 -9.66
CA VAL A 54 -4.58 -3.06 -8.20
C VAL A 54 -3.79 -4.18 -7.53
N PRO A 55 -2.81 -3.85 -6.67
CA PRO A 55 -1.98 -4.87 -6.05
C PRO A 55 -2.75 -5.76 -5.08
N PRO A 56 -2.31 -7.03 -4.90
CA PRO A 56 -2.90 -7.93 -3.93
C PRO A 56 -2.56 -7.52 -2.50
N LEU A 57 -3.52 -7.71 -1.61
CA LEU A 57 -3.33 -7.74 -0.15
C LEU A 57 -3.15 -9.18 0.36
N ALA A 58 -3.72 -10.16 -0.33
CA ALA A 58 -3.54 -11.57 -0.02
C ALA A 58 -2.08 -11.99 -0.25
N GLY A 59 -1.40 -12.44 0.81
CA GLY A 59 0.00 -12.84 0.76
C GLY A 59 0.97 -11.71 0.42
N SER A 60 0.57 -10.45 0.62
CA SER A 60 1.35 -9.29 0.21
C SER A 60 2.59 -9.09 1.09
N ASP A 61 3.76 -8.99 0.45
CA ASP A 61 5.01 -8.65 1.14
C ASP A 61 5.04 -7.23 1.73
N TRP A 62 4.15 -6.34 1.26
CA TRP A 62 3.97 -5.00 1.81
C TRP A 62 3.29 -4.96 3.19
N LEU A 63 2.79 -6.08 3.70
CA LEU A 63 2.16 -6.18 5.02
C LEU A 63 3.14 -6.57 6.14
N ASP A 64 4.45 -6.69 5.84
CA ASP A 64 5.45 -7.12 6.83
C ASP A 64 5.77 -6.07 7.92
N ASN A 65 5.26 -4.86 7.78
CA ASN A 65 5.44 -3.73 8.70
C ASN A 65 4.14 -2.93 8.83
N SER A 66 3.48 -3.02 9.98
CA SER A 66 2.21 -2.33 10.22
C SER A 66 2.30 -0.81 10.16
N ASP A 67 3.43 -0.20 10.54
CA ASP A 67 3.59 1.27 10.46
C ASP A 67 3.55 1.75 9.00
N ARG A 68 4.12 0.94 8.09
CA ARG A 68 4.04 1.21 6.64
C ARG A 68 2.60 1.10 6.14
N THR A 69 1.89 0.04 6.51
CA THR A 69 0.49 -0.15 6.10
C THR A 69 -0.40 0.97 6.62
N ILE A 70 -0.20 1.39 7.88
CA ILE A 70 -0.91 2.55 8.46
C ILE A 70 -0.61 3.82 7.67
N ALA A 71 0.65 4.07 7.30
CA ALA A 71 1.02 5.24 6.50
C ALA A 71 0.36 5.23 5.10
N ILE A 72 0.31 4.08 4.42
CA ILE A 72 -0.39 3.92 3.13
C ILE A 72 -1.87 4.26 3.28
N VAL A 73 -2.55 3.71 4.30
CA VAL A 73 -3.99 3.94 4.49
C VAL A 73 -4.29 5.40 4.83
N LEU A 74 -3.48 6.04 5.69
CA LEU A 74 -3.71 7.41 6.15
C LEU A 74 -3.35 8.48 5.12
N ARG A 75 -2.32 8.25 4.30
CA ARG A 75 -1.75 9.26 3.38
C ARG A 75 -1.85 8.89 1.91
N GLY A 76 -2.22 7.66 1.60
CA GLY A 76 -2.20 7.15 0.24
C GLY A 76 -0.79 6.86 -0.25
N MET A 77 -0.73 6.21 -1.41
CA MET A 77 0.51 5.93 -2.11
C MET A 77 0.26 5.95 -3.62
N ALA A 78 1.12 6.62 -4.38
CA ALA A 78 1.00 6.70 -5.83
C ALA A 78 2.34 6.47 -6.53
N GLY A 79 2.31 5.72 -7.63
CA GLY A 79 3.46 5.51 -8.52
C GLY A 79 3.88 4.05 -8.65
N PRO A 80 5.09 3.79 -9.18
CA PRO A 80 5.55 2.47 -9.57
C PRO A 80 5.95 1.63 -8.36
N VAL A 81 5.19 0.57 -8.10
CA VAL A 81 5.39 -0.35 -6.98
C VAL A 81 5.50 -1.80 -7.45
N LYS A 82 6.41 -2.55 -6.83
CA LYS A 82 6.49 -4.01 -6.96
C LYS A 82 5.89 -4.69 -5.74
N VAL A 83 4.88 -5.52 -5.95
CA VAL A 83 4.21 -6.31 -4.91
C VAL A 83 4.33 -7.77 -5.30
N ASN A 84 4.96 -8.59 -4.45
CA ASN A 84 5.20 -10.00 -4.74
C ASN A 84 5.89 -10.27 -6.09
N GLY A 85 6.79 -9.37 -6.52
CA GLY A 85 7.50 -9.48 -7.80
C GLY A 85 6.79 -8.87 -9.02
N GLU A 86 5.48 -8.62 -8.92
CA GLU A 86 4.69 -8.04 -10.00
C GLU A 86 4.70 -6.51 -9.96
N ARG A 87 4.65 -5.88 -11.14
CA ARG A 87 4.69 -4.42 -11.30
C ARG A 87 3.27 -3.83 -11.31
N TYR A 88 3.13 -2.71 -10.62
CA TYR A 88 1.90 -1.93 -10.58
C TYR A 88 2.22 -0.44 -10.69
N TYR A 89 1.48 0.28 -11.52
CA TYR A 89 1.50 1.74 -11.58
C TYR A 89 0.11 2.27 -11.22
N SER A 90 -0.10 2.52 -9.93
CA SER A 90 -1.43 2.83 -9.39
C SER A 90 -1.37 3.92 -8.33
N ALA A 91 -2.54 4.45 -7.97
CA ALA A 91 -2.70 5.43 -6.92
C ALA A 91 -3.79 4.95 -5.95
N MET A 92 -3.40 4.74 -4.69
CA MET A 92 -4.33 4.53 -3.59
C MET A 92 -4.55 5.87 -2.88
N PRO A 93 -5.76 6.44 -2.90
CA PRO A 93 -6.05 7.69 -2.19
C PRO A 93 -6.03 7.48 -0.67
N PRO A 94 -5.73 8.54 0.11
CA PRO A 94 -5.83 8.48 1.56
C PRO A 94 -7.26 8.19 2.01
N GLN A 95 -7.41 7.32 3.00
CA GLN A 95 -8.70 6.86 3.50
C GLN A 95 -9.20 7.77 4.64
N LEU A 96 -9.46 9.04 4.31
CA LEU A 96 -9.74 10.11 5.28
C LEU A 96 -11.10 10.00 5.98
N LEU A 97 -12.03 9.21 5.43
CA LEU A 97 -13.39 9.05 5.96
C LEU A 97 -13.45 8.12 7.17
N PHE A 98 -12.39 7.36 7.44
CA PHE A 98 -12.35 6.41 8.55
C PHE A 98 -11.56 6.97 9.73
N ASP A 99 -12.14 6.79 10.92
CA ASP A 99 -11.50 7.06 12.20
C ASP A 99 -10.41 6.01 12.51
N ASP A 100 -9.68 6.25 13.60
CA ASP A 100 -8.53 5.44 13.99
C ASP A 100 -8.91 4.00 14.36
N GLU A 101 -10.09 3.80 14.93
CA GLU A 101 -10.60 2.47 15.32
C GLU A 101 -10.94 1.65 14.07
N LYS A 102 -11.70 2.22 13.12
CA LYS A 102 -12.06 1.54 11.88
C LYS A 102 -10.83 1.17 11.05
N ILE A 103 -9.84 2.06 10.97
CA ILE A 103 -8.59 1.78 10.25
C ILE A 103 -7.81 0.66 10.96
N ALA A 104 -7.71 0.69 12.29
CA ALA A 104 -7.03 -0.35 13.04
C ALA A 104 -7.67 -1.73 12.84
N ASP A 105 -9.01 -1.78 12.83
CA ASP A 105 -9.77 -3.01 12.62
C ASP A 105 -9.62 -3.56 11.19
N MET A 106 -9.72 -2.70 10.17
CA MET A 106 -9.52 -3.10 8.78
C MET A 106 -8.09 -3.61 8.52
N ILE A 107 -7.06 -2.90 9.01
CA ILE A 107 -5.67 -3.35 8.84
C ILE A 107 -5.44 -4.66 9.61
N THR A 108 -6.01 -4.80 10.81
CA THR A 108 -5.94 -6.05 11.57
C THR A 108 -6.61 -7.19 10.81
N TYR A 109 -7.80 -6.98 10.23
CA TYR A 109 -8.44 -8.00 9.40
C TYR A 109 -7.55 -8.39 8.22
N VAL A 110 -7.04 -7.42 7.45
CA VAL A 110 -6.15 -7.68 6.30
C VAL A 110 -4.90 -8.46 6.72
N ASN A 111 -4.29 -8.13 7.86
CA ASN A 111 -3.10 -8.81 8.36
C ASN A 111 -3.31 -10.27 8.77
N HIS A 112 -4.56 -10.69 8.97
CA HIS A 112 -4.95 -12.04 9.38
C HIS A 112 -5.84 -12.77 8.35
N ALA A 113 -6.23 -12.09 7.27
CA ALA A 113 -6.97 -12.67 6.16
C ALA A 113 -6.04 -13.35 5.15
N TRP A 114 -6.57 -14.30 4.37
CA TRP A 114 -5.89 -14.93 3.22
C TRP A 114 -4.50 -15.52 3.52
N GLY A 115 -4.28 -15.98 4.76
CA GLY A 115 -3.01 -16.57 5.19
C GLY A 115 -1.92 -15.55 5.55
N ASN A 116 -2.26 -14.26 5.60
CA ASN A 116 -1.37 -13.21 6.08
C ASN A 116 -0.98 -13.44 7.55
N LYS A 117 0.23 -12.99 7.90
CA LYS A 117 0.85 -13.16 9.23
C LYS A 117 1.36 -11.83 9.79
N GLY A 118 0.58 -10.78 9.59
CA GLY A 118 0.90 -9.44 10.08
C GLY A 118 0.54 -9.25 11.56
N ALA A 119 0.94 -8.12 12.12
CA ALA A 119 0.56 -7.74 13.48
C ALA A 119 -0.85 -7.18 13.53
N ALA A 120 -1.57 -7.44 14.61
CA ALA A 120 -2.71 -6.62 14.95
C ALA A 120 -2.30 -5.14 15.08
N VAL A 121 -3.17 -4.25 14.62
CA VAL A 121 -3.03 -2.79 14.76
C VAL A 121 -4.04 -2.31 15.79
N THR A 122 -3.68 -1.26 16.53
CA THR A 122 -4.52 -0.64 17.55
C THR A 122 -4.81 0.80 17.18
N ALA A 123 -5.97 1.31 17.59
CA ALA A 123 -6.32 2.71 17.33
C ALA A 123 -5.28 3.72 17.86
N PRO A 124 -4.65 3.53 19.04
CA PRO A 124 -3.57 4.42 19.48
C PRO A 124 -2.36 4.46 18.52
N GLN A 125 -2.02 3.35 17.85
CA GLN A 125 -0.97 3.34 16.82
C GLN A 125 -1.37 4.19 15.62
N VAL A 126 -2.61 4.04 15.16
CA VAL A 126 -3.16 4.83 14.04
C VAL A 126 -3.23 6.32 14.40
N ALA A 127 -3.76 6.65 15.58
CA ALA A 127 -3.86 8.01 16.08
C ALA A 127 -2.47 8.69 16.19
N LYS A 128 -1.48 7.96 16.70
CA LYS A 128 -0.10 8.43 16.78
C LYS A 128 0.47 8.71 15.38
N ALA A 129 0.29 7.77 14.45
CA ALA A 129 0.73 7.94 13.06
C ALA A 129 0.02 9.12 12.38
N ARG A 130 -1.29 9.26 12.54
CA ARG A 130 -2.08 10.36 11.95
C ARG A 130 -1.58 11.74 12.37
N LYS A 131 -1.08 11.88 13.60
CA LYS A 131 -0.49 13.14 14.10
C LYS A 131 0.96 13.35 13.63
N ALA A 132 1.72 12.27 13.47
CA ALA A 132 3.15 12.33 13.20
C ALA A 132 3.51 12.37 11.71
N LEU A 133 2.68 11.77 10.84
CA LEU A 133 2.96 11.65 9.42
C LEU A 133 2.62 12.95 8.67
N PRO A 134 3.43 13.36 7.68
CA PRO A 134 3.13 14.49 6.82
C PRO A 134 1.82 14.25 6.05
N GLU A 135 1.10 15.31 5.71
CA GLU A 135 -0.15 15.23 4.94
C GLU A 135 0.05 14.96 3.44
N ALA A 136 1.30 14.86 2.99
CA ALA A 136 1.63 14.56 1.59
C ALA A 136 1.39 13.08 1.24
N VAL A 137 0.92 12.84 0.01
CA VAL A 137 0.82 11.48 -0.55
C VAL A 137 2.22 10.90 -0.74
N TYR A 138 2.40 9.63 -0.37
CA TYR A 138 3.68 8.96 -0.56
C TYR A 138 3.89 8.49 -2.00
N THR A 139 5.15 8.45 -2.42
CA THR A 139 5.57 7.55 -3.49
C THR A 139 6.14 6.28 -2.86
N PRO A 140 6.19 5.14 -3.58
CA PRO A 140 6.87 3.95 -3.10
C PRO A 140 8.30 4.21 -2.61
N GLN A 141 9.02 5.14 -3.25
CA GLN A 141 10.39 5.51 -2.87
C GLN A 141 10.43 6.28 -1.54
N THR A 142 9.58 7.29 -1.37
CA THR A 142 9.56 8.09 -0.13
C THR A 142 9.03 7.27 1.05
N LEU A 143 8.07 6.39 0.79
CA LEU A 143 7.53 5.48 1.79
C LEU A 143 8.58 4.47 2.27
N LEU A 144 9.31 3.82 1.36
CA LEU A 144 10.33 2.83 1.75
C LEU A 144 11.57 3.46 2.38
N LYS A 145 11.83 4.75 2.13
CA LYS A 145 12.84 5.50 2.88
C LYS A 145 12.44 5.66 4.35
N ALA A 146 11.15 5.87 4.63
CA ALA A 146 10.63 6.01 5.99
C ALA A 146 10.39 4.65 6.68
N PHE A 147 9.87 3.67 5.93
CA PHE A 147 9.47 2.35 6.41
C PHE A 147 10.04 1.24 5.51
N PRO A 148 11.35 0.94 5.62
CA PRO A 148 12.01 -0.05 4.76
C PRO A 148 11.48 -1.47 5.01
N PHE A 149 11.63 -2.34 4.01
CA PHE A 149 11.40 -3.78 4.17
C PHE A 149 12.36 -4.40 5.18
N ASP A 150 11.93 -5.49 5.82
CA ASP A 150 12.84 -6.32 6.59
C ASP A 150 13.89 -6.93 5.65
N LYS A 151 15.16 -6.62 5.90
CA LYS A 151 16.32 -7.12 5.13
C LYS A 151 16.36 -8.65 5.06
N LYS A 152 15.74 -9.35 6.02
CA LYS A 152 15.68 -10.81 6.11
C LYS A 152 14.61 -11.44 5.20
N LYS A 153 13.67 -10.66 4.64
CA LYS A 153 12.51 -11.15 3.86
C LYS A 153 12.62 -11.02 2.33
N GLY A 154 13.83 -10.97 1.77
CA GLY A 154 14.09 -11.58 0.45
C GLY A 154 13.36 -11.09 -0.82
N ARG A 155 13.52 -9.82 -1.20
CA ARG A 155 14.02 -9.36 -2.54
C ARG A 155 13.19 -9.56 -3.85
N GLN A 156 11.86 -9.55 -3.84
CA GLN A 156 11.09 -9.28 -5.07
C GLN A 156 10.14 -8.06 -4.97
N ASN A 157 10.09 -7.40 -3.82
CA ASN A 157 9.34 -6.18 -3.56
C ASN A 157 10.14 -4.90 -3.87
N GLY A 158 9.42 -3.78 -3.91
CA GLY A 158 10.00 -2.45 -3.81
C GLY A 158 9.50 -1.52 -4.87
N THR A 159 10.43 -0.83 -5.52
CA THR A 159 10.12 0.12 -6.58
C THR A 159 10.71 -0.35 -7.90
N TYR A 160 10.24 0.25 -8.98
CA TYR A 160 10.85 0.10 -10.30
C TYR A 160 10.79 1.44 -11.04
N THR A 161 11.61 1.56 -12.06
CA THR A 161 11.49 2.65 -13.03
C THR A 161 10.46 2.18 -14.05
N PRO A 162 9.32 2.88 -14.21
CA PRO A 162 8.35 2.52 -15.23
C PRO A 162 9.00 2.52 -16.60
N ASP A 163 8.77 1.46 -17.37
CA ASP A 163 8.88 1.53 -18.81
C ASP A 163 7.54 1.97 -19.41
N PHE A 164 7.53 2.20 -20.72
CA PHE A 164 6.33 2.64 -21.42
C PHE A 164 5.19 1.61 -21.34
N ASP A 165 5.52 0.32 -21.35
CA ASP A 165 4.54 -0.77 -21.26
C ASP A 165 3.89 -0.83 -19.87
N ASP A 166 4.60 -0.47 -18.79
CA ASP A 166 4.05 -0.41 -17.42
C ASP A 166 2.98 0.70 -17.23
N THR A 167 2.92 1.68 -18.14
CA THR A 167 1.89 2.74 -18.13
C THR A 167 0.65 2.37 -18.94
N LEU A 168 0.74 1.28 -19.69
CA LEU A 168 -0.31 0.79 -20.58
C LEU A 168 -0.84 -0.52 -19.99
N MET A 169 -2.04 -0.49 -19.43
CA MET A 169 -2.79 -1.74 -19.15
C MET A 169 -2.84 -2.54 -20.47
N VAL A 170 -2.48 -3.83 -20.45
CA VAL A 170 -2.39 -4.71 -21.64
C VAL A 170 -3.41 -4.29 -22.69
N ILE A 171 -2.91 -3.72 -23.78
CA ILE A 171 -3.75 -3.08 -24.79
C ILE A 171 -4.40 -4.18 -25.61
N THR A 172 -5.57 -4.60 -25.16
CA THR A 172 -6.43 -5.56 -25.85
C THR A 172 -7.35 -4.89 -26.86
N GLU A 173 -7.47 -3.56 -26.78
CA GLU A 173 -8.26 -2.70 -27.66
C GLU A 173 -7.51 -1.39 -27.94
N PRO A 174 -7.74 -0.72 -29.08
CA PRO A 174 -7.09 0.56 -29.38
C PRO A 174 -7.34 1.61 -28.29
N VAL A 175 -6.28 2.11 -27.65
CA VAL A 175 -6.37 3.19 -26.66
C VAL A 175 -5.75 4.45 -27.26
N VAL A 176 -6.52 5.54 -27.27
CA VAL A 176 -6.04 6.88 -27.61
C VAL A 176 -5.80 7.62 -26.30
N TYR A 177 -4.55 7.97 -26.02
CA TYR A 177 -4.20 8.76 -24.85
C TYR A 177 -3.64 10.12 -25.28
N ARG A 178 -4.25 11.18 -24.75
CA ARG A 178 -3.65 12.52 -24.76
C ARG A 178 -2.72 12.62 -23.56
N THR A 179 -1.49 12.17 -23.71
CA THR A 179 -0.44 12.49 -22.76
C THR A 179 0.13 13.86 -23.08
N PHE A 180 0.15 14.74 -22.07
CA PHE A 180 0.94 15.96 -22.12
C PHE A 180 2.42 15.56 -22.06
N MET A 181 3.00 15.26 -23.23
CA MET A 181 4.41 14.92 -23.36
C MET A 181 5.24 16.21 -23.34
N PRO A 182 6.34 16.28 -22.56
CA PRO A 182 7.23 17.44 -22.58
C PRO A 182 7.70 17.74 -24.02
N GLY A 183 7.34 18.91 -24.54
CA GLY A 183 7.70 19.34 -25.91
C GLY A 183 6.69 18.99 -27.01
N ALA A 184 5.62 18.27 -26.71
CA ALA A 184 4.55 17.99 -27.66
C ALA A 184 3.48 19.09 -27.66
N SER A 185 2.82 19.28 -28.80
CA SER A 185 1.77 20.29 -28.92
C SER A 185 0.45 19.87 -28.22
N PRO A 186 -0.51 20.80 -28.04
CA PRO A 186 -1.87 20.47 -27.60
C PRO A 186 -2.65 19.55 -28.55
N ALA A 187 -2.19 19.41 -29.80
CA ALA A 187 -2.78 18.53 -30.80
C ALA A 187 -2.17 17.12 -30.79
N ALA A 188 -1.15 16.88 -29.97
CA ALA A 188 -0.51 15.58 -29.88
C ALA A 188 -1.46 14.53 -29.27
N PHE A 189 -1.54 13.39 -29.94
CA PHE A 189 -2.14 12.19 -29.39
C PHE A 189 -1.25 11.00 -29.69
N ALA A 190 -1.29 10.03 -28.80
CA ALA A 190 -0.65 8.76 -29.03
C ALA A 190 -1.72 7.66 -29.04
N VAL A 191 -1.58 6.76 -30.01
CA VAL A 191 -2.43 5.60 -30.19
C VAL A 191 -1.59 4.38 -29.90
N ALA A 192 -2.10 3.54 -29.04
CA ALA A 192 -1.53 2.24 -28.81
C ALA A 192 -2.56 1.17 -29.21
N LEU A 193 -2.10 0.19 -29.98
CA LEU A 193 -2.87 -0.90 -30.54
C LEU A 193 -2.39 -2.24 -29.95
N PRO A 194 -3.23 -3.29 -30.00
CA PRO A 194 -2.81 -4.63 -29.60
C PRO A 194 -1.55 -5.11 -30.33
N GLY A 195 -0.70 -5.89 -29.65
CA GLY A 195 0.54 -6.41 -30.21
C GLY A 195 1.73 -5.47 -30.14
N ASN A 196 1.75 -4.54 -29.18
CA ASN A 196 2.83 -3.56 -28.95
C ASN A 196 3.08 -2.64 -30.16
N HIS A 197 2.01 -2.24 -30.83
CA HIS A 197 2.07 -1.25 -31.92
C HIS A 197 1.70 0.13 -31.39
N TYR A 198 2.60 1.09 -31.60
CA TYR A 198 2.48 2.44 -31.04
C TYR A 198 2.68 3.49 -32.13
N TYR A 199 1.80 4.49 -32.15
CA TYR A 199 1.85 5.62 -33.07
C TYR A 199 1.72 6.92 -32.28
N CYS A 200 2.69 7.82 -32.44
CA CYS A 200 2.59 9.19 -31.95
C CYS A 200 2.29 10.11 -33.13
N TRP A 201 1.24 10.91 -33.03
CA TRP A 201 0.93 11.93 -34.01
C TRP A 201 0.83 13.29 -33.34
N ASP A 202 1.52 14.27 -33.92
CA ASP A 202 1.50 15.65 -33.47
C ASP A 202 1.21 16.55 -34.66
N ALA A 203 0.03 17.17 -34.68
CA ALA A 203 -0.36 18.13 -35.72
C ALA A 203 0.43 19.45 -35.66
N GLY A 204 1.17 19.68 -34.57
CA GLY A 204 1.61 21.00 -34.15
C GLY A 204 0.44 21.84 -33.66
N GLU A 205 -0.02 22.81 -34.43
CA GLU A 205 -1.07 23.72 -33.98
C GLU A 205 -2.47 23.14 -34.26
N CYS A 206 -3.35 23.15 -33.25
CA CYS A 206 -4.79 22.97 -33.45
C CYS A 206 -5.29 24.15 -34.30
N ARG A 207 -5.58 23.92 -35.58
CA ARG A 207 -6.26 24.88 -36.45
C ARG A 207 -7.78 24.79 -36.32
#